data_AF-A0A1G0LR91-F1
#
_entry.id   AF-A0A1G0LR91-F1
#
_cell.length_a   1.000
_cell.length_b   1.000
_cell.length_c   1.000
_cell.angle_alpha   90.00
_cell.angle_beta   90.00
_cell.angle_gamma   90.00
#
_symmetry.space_group_name_H-M   'P 1'
#
loop_
_entity.id
_entity.type
_entity.pdbx_description
1 polymer ?
#
loop_
_entity_poly.entity_id
_entity_poly.type
_entity_poly.pdbx_seq_one_letter_code
_entity_poly.pdbx_strand_id
1 'polypeptide(L)'
;MNESGKNKFLVDAIQTAYLWRHSDFYGQHDAAIRALSKRHSAKGLNISECEQAFNLGLSVVIEAEDIINKMPNTKYPSETEARSVAAEIASNVQQSIPECPTEMVEYAIGMLFWMPLMR
;
A
#
# COMPACT_ATOMS: atom_id res chain seq x y z
N MET A 1 -7.66 -16.03 12.36
CA MET A 1 -8.07 -14.63 12.07
C MET A 1 -9.29 -14.67 11.17
N ASN A 2 -10.35 -13.89 11.44
CA ASN A 2 -11.52 -13.79 10.53
C ASN A 2 -11.22 -12.87 9.33
N GLU A 3 -12.06 -12.89 8.30
CA GLU A 3 -11.84 -12.18 7.03
C GLU A 3 -11.70 -10.65 7.22
N SER A 4 -12.55 -10.04 8.04
CA SER A 4 -12.45 -8.62 8.43
C SER A 4 -11.11 -8.30 9.12
N GLY A 5 -10.63 -9.19 10.00
CA GLY A 5 -9.35 -9.04 10.68
C GLY A 5 -8.14 -9.16 9.74
N LYS A 6 -8.26 -9.99 8.69
CA LYS A 6 -7.26 -10.18 7.64
C LYS A 6 -7.15 -8.95 6.75
N ASN A 7 -8.29 -8.43 6.28
CA ASN A 7 -8.31 -7.24 5.42
C ASN A 7 -7.73 -6.02 6.16
N LYS A 8 -8.08 -5.84 7.44
CA LYS A 8 -7.47 -4.77 8.25
C LYS A 8 -5.95 -4.92 8.41
N PHE A 9 -5.45 -6.13 8.60
CA PHE A 9 -4.01 -6.38 8.72
C PHE A 9 -3.25 -6.02 7.44
N LEU A 10 -3.80 -6.39 6.28
CA LEU A 10 -3.22 -6.08 4.98
C LEU A 10 -3.22 -4.57 4.68
N VAL A 11 -4.29 -3.86 5.05
CA VAL A 11 -4.36 -2.40 4.98
C VAL A 11 -3.32 -1.75 5.90
N ASP A 12 -3.17 -2.23 7.13
CA ASP A 12 -2.14 -1.72 8.04
C ASP A 12 -0.73 -1.98 7.48
N ALA A 13 -0.49 -3.12 6.83
CA ALA A 13 0.78 -3.46 6.22
C ALA A 13 1.13 -2.49 5.09
N ILE A 14 0.19 -2.20 4.19
CA ILE A 14 0.44 -1.26 3.08
C ILE A 14 0.61 0.18 3.54
N GLN A 15 -0.17 0.61 4.55
CA GLN A 15 0.02 1.92 5.15
C GLN A 15 1.41 2.03 5.79
N THR A 16 1.89 0.96 6.43
CA THR A 16 3.23 0.93 7.01
C THR A 16 4.31 1.00 5.95
N ALA A 17 4.16 0.27 4.84
CA ALA A 17 5.09 0.30 3.73
C ALA A 17 5.16 1.67 3.06
N TYR A 18 4.00 2.29 2.81
CA TYR A 18 3.89 3.65 2.31
C TYR A 18 4.60 4.65 3.23
N LEU A 19 4.27 4.65 4.52
CA LEU A 19 4.89 5.56 5.49
C LEU A 19 6.40 5.34 5.57
N TRP A 20 6.87 4.08 5.62
CA TRP A 20 8.30 3.77 5.64
C TRP A 20 9.03 4.33 4.41
N ARG A 21 8.40 4.25 3.23
CA ARG A 21 8.98 4.71 1.97
C ARG A 21 9.00 6.24 1.83
N HIS A 22 8.03 6.94 2.42
CA HIS A 22 7.83 8.39 2.22
C HIS A 22 8.08 9.25 3.46
N SER A 23 8.67 8.69 4.52
CA SER A 23 9.02 9.43 5.74
C SER A 23 10.51 9.36 6.02
N ASP A 24 10.96 10.15 7.00
CA ASP A 24 12.32 10.12 7.53
C ASP A 24 12.71 8.75 8.13
N PHE A 25 11.77 7.81 8.25
CA PHE A 25 12.02 6.44 8.68
C PHE A 25 12.51 5.52 7.55
N TYR A 26 12.71 6.05 6.34
CA TYR A 26 13.32 5.30 5.24
C TYR A 26 14.67 4.70 5.66
N GLY A 27 14.87 3.41 5.37
CA GLY A 27 16.04 2.64 5.83
C GLY A 27 15.87 1.95 7.19
N GLN A 28 14.82 2.24 7.96
CA GLN A 28 14.51 1.55 9.22
C GLN A 28 13.52 0.39 9.02
N HIS A 29 13.84 -0.53 8.10
CA HIS A 29 12.94 -1.62 7.66
C HIS A 29 12.47 -2.49 8.84
N ASP A 30 13.39 -2.92 9.70
CA ASP A 30 13.06 -3.67 10.91
C ASP A 30 12.12 -2.92 11.87
N ALA A 31 12.25 -1.59 11.97
CA ALA A 31 11.40 -0.79 12.83
C ALA A 31 9.97 -0.73 12.29
N ALA A 32 9.81 -0.67 10.96
CA ALA A 32 8.51 -0.71 10.29
C ALA A 32 7.81 -2.07 10.51
N ILE A 33 8.53 -3.19 10.34
CA ILE A 33 8.00 -4.54 10.60
C ILE A 33 7.61 -4.68 12.08
N ARG A 34 8.45 -4.23 13.01
CA ARG A 34 8.13 -4.27 14.45
C ARG A 34 6.91 -3.41 14.78
N ALA A 35 6.75 -2.25 14.15
CA ALA A 35 5.58 -1.38 14.34
C ALA A 35 4.29 -2.04 13.82
N LEU A 36 4.37 -2.75 12.69
CA LEU A 36 3.25 -3.55 12.18
C LEU A 36 2.92 -4.71 13.13
N SER A 37 3.94 -5.47 13.53
CA SER A 37 3.79 -6.59 14.48
C SER A 37 3.17 -6.14 15.81
N LYS A 38 3.62 -5.00 16.37
CA LYS A 38 3.08 -4.45 17.62
C LYS A 38 1.57 -4.17 17.53
N ARG A 39 1.11 -3.60 16.41
CA ARG A 39 -0.32 -3.31 16.17
C ARG A 39 -1.19 -4.56 16.11
N HIS A 40 -0.61 -5.70 15.74
CA HIS A 40 -1.31 -6.98 15.63
C HIS A 40 -0.81 -8.03 16.63
N SER A 41 -0.06 -7.62 17.65
CA SER A 41 0.54 -8.52 18.65
C SER A 41 -0.50 -9.36 19.41
N ALA A 42 -1.67 -8.79 19.69
CA ALA A 42 -2.80 -9.49 20.30
C ALA A 42 -3.44 -10.56 19.40
N LYS A 43 -3.08 -10.61 18.11
CA LYS A 43 -3.62 -11.56 17.12
C LYS A 43 -2.73 -12.79 16.90
N GLY A 44 -1.59 -12.88 17.60
CA GLY A 44 -0.69 -14.03 17.50
C GLY A 44 0.08 -14.13 16.17
N LEU A 45 0.15 -13.03 15.40
CA LEU A 45 0.93 -13.01 14.15
C LEU A 45 2.42 -13.07 14.47
N ASN A 46 3.13 -13.94 13.76
CA ASN A 46 4.57 -14.02 13.88
C ASN A 46 5.25 -12.92 13.04
N ILE A 47 6.53 -12.65 13.34
CA ILE A 47 7.29 -11.59 12.64
C ILE A 47 7.40 -11.88 11.14
N SER A 48 7.50 -13.15 10.73
CA SER A 48 7.61 -13.53 9.33
C SER A 48 6.34 -13.20 8.54
N GLU A 49 5.15 -13.39 9.12
CA GLU A 49 3.88 -12.99 8.50
C GLU A 49 3.79 -11.47 8.33
N CYS A 50 4.28 -10.72 9.32
CA CYS A 50 4.35 -9.26 9.24
C CYS A 50 5.33 -8.80 8.16
N GLU A 51 6.48 -9.46 8.04
CA GLU A 51 7.48 -9.18 7.01
C GLU A 51 6.96 -9.48 5.60
N GLN A 52 6.31 -10.63 5.40
CA GLN A 52 5.70 -10.98 4.12
C GLN A 52 4.62 -9.97 3.70
N ALA A 53 3.73 -9.60 4.63
CA ALA A 53 2.69 -8.62 4.36
C ALA A 53 3.26 -7.21 4.10
N PHE A 54 4.30 -6.82 4.85
CA PHE A 54 4.99 -5.56 4.64
C PHE A 54 5.66 -5.51 3.26
N ASN A 55 6.41 -6.56 2.89
CA ASN A 55 7.10 -6.62 1.61
C ASN A 55 6.11 -6.64 0.43
N LEU A 56 4.99 -7.37 0.56
CA LEU A 56 3.91 -7.32 -0.43
C LEU A 56 3.32 -5.91 -0.55
N GLY A 57 3.00 -5.27 0.58
CA GLY A 57 2.53 -3.89 0.60
C GLY A 57 3.53 -2.91 -0.02
N LEU A 58 4.82 -3.10 0.22
CA LEU A 58 5.89 -2.29 -0.36
C LEU A 58 5.98 -2.45 -1.88
N SER A 59 5.91 -3.68 -2.40
CA SER A 59 5.88 -3.94 -3.84
C SER A 59 4.69 -3.23 -4.51
N VAL A 60 3.52 -3.27 -3.88
CA VAL A 60 2.31 -2.60 -4.40
C VAL A 60 2.47 -1.08 -4.42
N VAL A 61 3.03 -0.49 -3.36
CA VAL A 61 3.30 0.96 -3.31
C VAL A 61 4.29 1.34 -4.41
N ILE A 62 5.38 0.57 -4.58
CA ILE A 62 6.39 0.82 -5.62
C ILE A 62 5.76 0.76 -7.01
N GLU A 63 5.01 -0.30 -7.31
CA GLU A 63 4.42 -0.48 -8.64
C GLU A 63 3.39 0.61 -8.95
N ALA A 64 2.53 0.93 -7.98
CA ALA A 64 1.56 2.01 -8.12
C ALA A 64 2.26 3.36 -8.38
N GLU A 65 3.32 3.67 -7.63
CA GLU A 65 4.12 4.87 -7.87
C GLU A 65 4.77 4.90 -9.24
N ASP A 66 5.37 3.79 -9.67
CA ASP A 66 6.04 3.71 -10.97
C ASP A 66 5.06 3.91 -12.12
N ILE A 67 3.84 3.37 -12.02
CA ILE A 67 2.77 3.62 -12.99
C ILE A 67 2.38 5.09 -12.96
N ILE A 68 2.12 5.67 -11.79
CA ILE A 68 1.73 7.08 -11.63
C ILE A 68 2.78 8.02 -12.22
N ASN A 69 4.06 7.78 -11.95
CA ASN A 69 5.16 8.60 -12.45
C ASN A 69 5.34 8.51 -13.98
N LYS A 70 4.87 7.43 -14.61
CA LYS A 70 4.85 7.26 -16.07
C LYS A 70 3.62 7.91 -16.71
N MET A 71 2.58 8.21 -15.94
CA MET A 71 1.42 8.92 -16.48
C MET A 71 1.82 10.37 -16.80
N PRO A 72 1.33 10.93 -17.92
CA PRO A 72 1.52 12.35 -18.20
C PRO A 72 1.00 13.16 -17.01
N ASN A 73 1.72 14.21 -16.60
CA ASN A 73 1.44 15.04 -15.42
C ASN A 73 -0.01 15.57 -15.47
N THR A 74 -0.96 14.76 -15.01
CA THR A 74 -2.38 14.95 -15.29
C THR A 74 -2.99 15.60 -14.08
N LYS A 75 -3.32 16.89 -14.22
CA LYS A 75 -4.33 17.47 -13.36
C LYS A 75 -5.65 16.83 -13.76
N TYR A 76 -6.27 16.07 -12.87
CA TYR A 76 -7.60 15.49 -13.10
C TYR A 76 -8.65 16.57 -12.83
N PRO A 77 -9.37 17.08 -13.86
CA PRO A 77 -10.28 18.20 -13.66
C PRO A 77 -11.61 17.79 -13.00
N SER A 78 -11.89 16.49 -12.84
CA SER A 78 -13.08 15.98 -12.18
C SER A 78 -12.84 14.76 -11.29
N GLU A 79 -13.72 14.52 -10.32
CA GLU A 79 -13.69 13.33 -9.46
C GLU A 79 -13.88 12.03 -10.27
N THR A 80 -14.76 12.06 -11.30
CA THR A 80 -15.02 10.90 -12.15
C THR A 80 -13.76 10.47 -12.90
N GLU A 81 -13.03 11.40 -13.51
CA GLU A 81 -11.78 11.09 -14.22
C GLU A 81 -10.70 10.59 -13.26
N ALA A 82 -10.58 11.21 -12.09
CA ALA A 82 -9.63 10.74 -11.07
C ALA A 82 -9.94 9.31 -10.61
N ARG A 83 -11.21 8.95 -10.44
CA ARG A 83 -11.64 7.57 -10.13
C ARG A 83 -11.36 6.60 -11.27
N SER A 84 -11.63 6.99 -12.52
CA SER A 84 -11.33 6.16 -13.69
C SER A 84 -9.84 5.86 -13.81
N VAL A 85 -9.00 6.87 -13.59
CA VAL A 85 -7.54 6.69 -13.61
C VAL A 85 -7.07 5.82 -12.43
N ALA A 86 -7.61 6.03 -11.23
CA ALA A 86 -7.30 5.16 -10.09
C ALA A 86 -7.66 3.69 -10.36
N ALA A 87 -8.78 3.43 -11.04
CA ALA A 87 -9.18 2.07 -11.43
C ALA A 87 -8.24 1.47 -12.50
N GLU A 88 -7.76 2.26 -13.45
CA GLU A 88 -6.77 1.82 -14.44
C GLU A 88 -5.46 1.42 -13.76
N ILE A 89 -4.96 2.25 -12.85
CA ILE A 89 -3.75 1.95 -12.07
C ILE A 89 -3.97 0.69 -11.24
N ALA A 90 -5.14 0.55 -10.59
CA ALA A 90 -5.46 -0.63 -9.79
C ALA A 90 -5.42 -1.90 -10.65
N SER A 91 -5.99 -1.84 -11.85
CA SER A 91 -5.93 -2.95 -12.80
C SER A 91 -4.49 -3.30 -13.18
N ASN A 92 -3.66 -2.31 -13.51
CA ASN A 92 -2.26 -2.51 -13.90
C ASN A 92 -1.40 -3.08 -12.77
N VAL A 93 -1.57 -2.58 -11.54
CA VAL A 93 -0.89 -3.10 -10.35
C VAL A 93 -1.33 -4.55 -10.08
N GLN A 94 -2.63 -4.84 -10.16
CA GLN A 94 -3.17 -6.19 -9.94
C GLN A 94 -2.69 -7.20 -10.99
N GLN A 95 -2.48 -6.76 -12.23
CA GLN A 95 -1.88 -7.59 -13.29
C GLN A 95 -0.41 -7.88 -13.03
N SER A 96 0.32 -6.92 -12.44
CA SER A 96 1.76 -7.04 -12.15
C SER A 96 2.03 -7.83 -10.87
N ILE A 97 1.12 -7.78 -9.90
CA ILE A 97 1.22 -8.48 -8.60
C ILE A 97 -0.08 -9.28 -8.34
N PRO A 98 -0.31 -10.39 -9.06
CA PRO A 98 -1.58 -11.13 -9.02
C PRO A 98 -1.93 -11.71 -7.64
N GLU A 99 -0.93 -11.97 -6.80
CA GLU A 99 -1.09 -12.49 -5.45
C GLU A 99 -1.61 -11.44 -4.45
N CYS A 100 -1.59 -10.16 -4.83
CA CYS A 100 -2.04 -9.08 -3.97
C CYS A 100 -3.58 -8.99 -3.94
N PRO A 101 -4.22 -8.90 -2.77
CA PRO A 101 -5.66 -8.66 -2.68
C PRO A 101 -6.07 -7.28 -3.21
N THR A 102 -7.20 -7.19 -3.90
CA THR A 102 -7.74 -5.96 -4.50
C THR A 102 -7.80 -4.81 -3.49
N GLU A 103 -8.24 -5.07 -2.26
CA GLU A 103 -8.38 -4.04 -1.24
C GLU A 103 -7.04 -3.42 -0.82
N MET A 104 -5.93 -4.16 -0.91
CA MET A 104 -4.60 -3.58 -0.70
C MET A 104 -4.25 -2.63 -1.84
N VAL A 105 -4.45 -3.07 -3.08
CA VAL A 105 -4.15 -2.28 -4.27
C VAL A 105 -4.92 -0.96 -4.27
N GLU A 106 -6.23 -1.03 -4.07
CA GLU A 106 -7.10 0.14 -3.97
C GLU A 106 -6.66 1.10 -2.86
N TYR A 107 -6.26 0.57 -1.71
CA TYR A 107 -5.80 1.39 -0.59
C TYR A 107 -4.47 2.10 -0.89
N ALA A 108 -3.48 1.40 -1.47
CA ALA A 108 -2.21 2.03 -1.87
C ALA A 108 -2.41 3.17 -2.86
N ILE A 109 -3.25 2.95 -3.87
CA ILE A 109 -3.57 3.97 -4.87
C ILE A 109 -4.30 5.12 -4.20
N GLY A 110 -5.23 4.83 -3.29
CA GLY A 110 -5.92 5.85 -2.52
C GLY A 110 -4.95 6.75 -1.72
N MET A 111 -3.92 6.16 -1.11
CA MET A 111 -2.88 6.91 -0.40
C MET A 111 -2.04 7.78 -1.35
N LEU A 112 -1.64 7.23 -2.50
CA LEU A 112 -0.82 7.94 -3.48
C LEU A 112 -1.56 9.07 -4.19
N PHE A 113 -2.85 8.88 -4.50
CA PHE A 113 -3.69 9.87 -5.17
C PHE A 113 -4.19 10.97 -4.24
N TRP A 114 -4.71 10.57 -3.08
CA TRP A 114 -5.53 11.46 -2.25
C TRP A 114 -4.82 11.91 -0.97
N MET A 115 -3.73 11.25 -0.59
CA MET A 115 -2.92 11.64 0.57
C MET A 115 -1.43 11.69 0.22
N PRO A 116 -1.00 12.46 -0.81
CA PRO A 116 0.43 12.62 -1.06
C PRO A 116 1.06 13.27 0.17
N LEU A 117 1.90 12.53 0.89
CA LEU A 117 2.79 13.14 1.87
C LEU A 117 3.67 14.14 1.11
N MET A 118 3.60 15.41 1.49
CA MET A 118 4.38 16.46 0.85
C MET A 118 5.86 16.05 0.90
N ARG A 119 6.50 15.96 -0.28
CA ARG A 119 7.96 15.83 -0.40
C ARG A 119 8.66 17.10 0.03
#